data_AF-A0A847SZ34-F1
#
_entry.id   AF-A0A847SZ34-F1
#
_cell.length_a   1.000
_cell.length_b   1.000
_cell.length_c   1.000
_cell.angle_alpha   90.00
_cell.angle_beta   90.00
_cell.angle_gamma   90.00
#
_symmetry.space_group_name_H-M   'P 1'
#
loop_
_entity.id
_entity.type
_entity.pdbx_description
1 polymer ?
#
loop_
_entity_poly.entity_id
_entity_poly.type
_entity_poly.pdbx_seq_one_letter_code
_entity_poly.pdbx_strand_id
1 'polypeptide(L)'
;MKIDSKISMLIEGYPRNGYQTYSRIVRGSKRGLCISRLHPGYVAHKYSLDEAKRYWLSNQRGDDSITPKSLHQLVKTLRIELRDRSGGTIFMDGLEYLLIFNDLSKVMSALEEIDDLLKASNVELIISVDPLTFEQKDLEKLWTSFPRYTGEELLCKHFVSNAQHIPTVAPMAVGQESSGLKI
;
A
#
# COMPACT_ATOMS: atom_id res chain seq x y z
N MET A 1 4.49 -18.17 9.01
CA MET A 1 3.70 -17.00 8.62
C MET A 1 3.42 -16.16 9.85
N LYS A 2 3.87 -14.89 9.89
CA LYS A 2 3.49 -13.97 10.98
C LYS A 2 2.01 -13.64 10.81
N ILE A 3 1.18 -14.08 11.76
CA ILE A 3 -0.30 -13.96 11.67
C ILE A 3 -0.78 -12.50 11.74
N ASP A 4 0.04 -11.60 12.29
CA ASP A 4 -0.28 -10.17 12.48
C ASP A 4 0.59 -9.22 11.62
N SER A 5 1.08 -9.70 10.47
CA SER A 5 1.85 -8.85 9.55
C SER A 5 0.96 -7.76 8.94
N LYS A 6 1.46 -6.52 8.91
CA LYS A 6 0.88 -5.41 8.15
C LYS A 6 1.43 -5.31 6.73
N ILE A 7 2.45 -6.11 6.41
CA ILE A 7 2.94 -6.32 5.05
C ILE A 7 2.15 -7.45 4.37
N SER A 8 1.74 -7.22 3.13
CA SER A 8 1.08 -8.19 2.24
C SER A 8 1.78 -8.21 0.88
N MET A 9 1.99 -9.40 0.32
CA MET A 9 2.59 -9.58 -1.00
C MET A 9 1.49 -9.70 -2.06
N LEU A 10 1.44 -8.75 -2.99
CA LEU A 10 0.62 -8.83 -4.19
C LEU A 10 1.36 -9.66 -5.23
N ILE A 11 0.83 -10.83 -5.56
CA ILE A 11 1.37 -11.66 -6.63
C ILE A 11 0.93 -11.09 -7.97
N GLU A 12 1.92 -10.74 -8.80
CA GLU A 12 1.74 -10.18 -10.13
C GLU A 12 2.22 -11.13 -11.24
N GLY A 13 1.73 -10.88 -12.44
CA GLY A 13 2.25 -11.43 -13.69
C GLY A 13 2.18 -10.37 -14.79
N TYR A 14 2.34 -10.77 -16.05
CA TYR A 14 2.18 -9.87 -17.18
C TYR A 14 0.75 -9.95 -17.75
N PRO A 15 0.05 -8.81 -17.96
CA PRO A 15 0.46 -7.45 -17.61
C PRO A 15 0.38 -7.18 -16.10
N ARG A 16 1.31 -6.36 -15.58
CA ARG A 16 1.33 -5.95 -14.16
C ARG A 16 0.20 -4.97 -13.88
N ASN A 17 -0.58 -5.24 -12.83
CA ASN A 17 -1.82 -4.53 -12.49
C ASN A 17 -1.82 -3.92 -11.07
N GLY A 18 -0.70 -3.96 -10.37
CA GLY A 18 -0.58 -3.60 -8.97
C GLY A 18 -0.84 -2.12 -8.71
N TYR A 19 -0.41 -1.25 -9.62
CA TYR A 19 -0.75 0.18 -9.56
C TYR A 19 -2.25 0.42 -9.70
N GLN A 20 -2.94 -0.30 -10.59
CA GLN A 20 -4.39 -0.20 -10.77
C GLN A 20 -5.14 -0.75 -9.55
N THR A 21 -4.71 -1.91 -9.03
CA THR A 21 -5.23 -2.49 -7.79
C THR A 21 -5.08 -1.50 -6.63
N TYR A 22 -3.89 -0.94 -6.47
CA TYR A 22 -3.62 0.05 -5.42
C TYR A 22 -4.45 1.33 -5.58
N SER A 23 -4.51 1.89 -6.79
CA SER A 23 -5.33 3.08 -7.10
C SER A 23 -6.80 2.87 -6.70
N ARG A 24 -7.36 1.70 -6.99
CA ARG A 24 -8.72 1.32 -6.57
C ARG A 24 -8.86 1.19 -5.05
N ILE A 25 -7.84 0.72 -4.34
CA ILE A 25 -7.84 0.60 -2.88
C ILE A 25 -7.85 1.99 -2.24
N VAL A 26 -6.99 2.91 -2.70
CA VAL A 26 -6.85 4.24 -2.08
C VAL A 26 -7.86 5.27 -2.58
N ARG A 27 -8.52 5.05 -3.72
CA ARG A 27 -9.60 5.90 -4.27
C ARG A 27 -9.28 7.40 -4.28
N GLY A 28 -8.05 7.75 -4.66
CA GLY A 28 -7.58 9.15 -4.69
C GLY A 28 -7.33 9.78 -3.31
N SER A 29 -7.20 8.97 -2.25
CA SER A 29 -6.93 9.45 -0.90
C SER A 29 -5.55 10.13 -0.80
N LYS A 30 -5.52 11.33 -0.18
CA LYS A 30 -4.29 12.01 0.27
C LYS A 30 -3.46 11.19 1.27
N ARG A 31 -4.06 10.15 1.83
CA ARG A 31 -3.38 9.17 2.69
C ARG A 31 -2.80 7.99 1.89
N GLY A 32 -2.74 8.05 0.56
CA GLY A 32 -1.94 7.12 -0.23
C GLY A 32 -0.44 7.44 -0.16
N LEU A 33 0.41 6.42 -0.16
CA LEU A 33 1.83 6.54 -0.40
C LEU A 33 2.28 5.43 -1.36
N CYS A 34 2.97 5.81 -2.44
CA CYS A 34 3.48 4.88 -3.44
C CYS A 34 5.01 4.99 -3.55
N ILE A 35 5.71 3.87 -3.38
CA ILE A 35 7.13 3.72 -3.66
C ILE A 35 7.25 2.90 -4.94
N SER A 36 7.88 3.46 -5.97
CA SER A 36 7.84 2.86 -7.32
C SER A 36 9.17 3.02 -8.03
N ARG A 37 9.54 2.07 -8.89
CA ARG A 37 10.65 2.23 -9.86
C ARG A 37 10.29 3.17 -11.02
N LEU A 38 9.01 3.41 -11.26
CA LEU A 38 8.53 4.33 -12.28
C LEU A 38 8.64 5.76 -11.78
N HIS A 39 8.89 6.69 -12.71
CA HIS A 39 8.98 8.11 -12.39
C HIS A 39 7.67 8.60 -11.73
N PRO A 40 7.73 9.39 -10.63
CA PRO A 40 6.53 9.81 -9.88
C PRO A 40 5.47 10.51 -10.72
N GLY A 41 5.87 11.34 -11.69
CA GLY A 41 4.95 12.00 -12.61
C GLY A 41 4.19 11.00 -13.50
N TYR A 42 4.86 9.93 -13.96
CA TYR A 42 4.22 8.89 -14.74
C TYR A 42 3.20 8.12 -13.89
N VAL A 43 3.56 7.79 -12.65
CA VAL A 43 2.67 7.10 -11.70
C VAL A 43 1.42 7.93 -11.43
N ALA A 44 1.60 9.23 -11.17
CA ALA A 44 0.49 10.16 -10.93
C ALA A 44 -0.49 10.19 -12.11
N HIS A 45 -0.01 10.49 -13.32
CA HIS A 45 -0.88 10.66 -14.49
C HIS A 45 -1.52 9.36 -14.96
N LYS A 46 -0.75 8.27 -15.05
CA LYS A 46 -1.25 7.01 -15.62
C LYS A 46 -2.24 6.29 -14.71
N TYR A 47 -2.03 6.36 -13.40
CA TYR A 47 -2.81 5.57 -12.43
C TYR A 47 -3.73 6.40 -11.54
N SER A 48 -3.86 7.71 -11.82
CA SER A 48 -4.70 8.64 -11.02
C SER A 48 -4.30 8.62 -9.54
N LEU A 49 -2.99 8.70 -9.30
CA LEU A 49 -2.37 8.68 -7.97
C LEU A 49 -1.77 10.05 -7.62
N ASP A 50 -2.27 11.12 -8.21
CA ASP A 50 -1.81 12.51 -8.08
C ASP A 50 -1.90 13.05 -6.64
N GLU A 51 -2.91 12.64 -5.87
CA GLU A 51 -3.09 13.00 -4.46
C GLU A 51 -2.23 12.16 -3.49
N ALA A 52 -1.73 10.99 -3.91
CA ALA A 52 -0.89 10.14 -3.07
C ALA A 52 0.55 10.70 -2.97
N LYS A 53 1.20 10.60 -1.81
CA LYS A 53 2.64 10.86 -1.74
C LYS A 53 3.37 9.81 -2.59
N ARG A 54 4.42 10.18 -3.32
CA ARG A 54 5.16 9.27 -4.21
C ARG A 54 6.65 9.39 -3.98
N TYR A 55 7.31 8.26 -3.85
CA TYR A 55 8.76 8.14 -3.82
C TYR A 55 9.25 7.34 -5.01
N TRP A 56 10.34 7.80 -5.60
CA TRP A 56 11.00 7.11 -6.70
C TRP A 56 12.10 6.21 -6.17
N LEU A 57 11.94 4.89 -6.30
CA LEU A 57 12.99 3.92 -6.04
C LEU A 57 13.97 3.90 -7.22
N SER A 58 15.03 4.72 -7.13
CA SER A 58 15.93 5.02 -8.23
C SER A 58 17.32 5.41 -7.75
N ASN A 59 18.34 5.17 -8.58
CA ASN A 59 19.69 5.71 -8.34
C ASN A 59 19.81 7.20 -8.72
N GLN A 60 18.76 7.81 -9.27
CA GLN A 60 18.75 9.25 -9.54
C GLN A 60 18.64 10.05 -8.23
N ARG A 61 19.32 11.21 -8.20
CA ARG A 61 19.26 12.13 -7.05
C ARG A 61 17.99 12.96 -7.12
N GLY A 62 17.36 13.18 -5.96
CA GLY A 62 16.18 14.03 -5.81
C GLY A 62 15.56 13.87 -4.41
N ASP A 63 14.79 14.86 -3.97
CA ASP A 63 14.25 14.92 -2.61
C ASP A 63 13.26 13.78 -2.32
N ASP A 64 12.49 13.36 -3.33
CA ASP A 64 11.54 12.24 -3.26
C ASP A 64 12.13 10.95 -3.88
N SER A 65 13.48 10.80 -3.90
CA SER A 65 14.16 9.60 -4.42
C SER A 65 14.78 8.77 -3.31
N ILE A 66 14.60 7.45 -3.40
CA ILE A 66 15.18 6.44 -2.50
C ILE A 66 16.13 5.58 -3.34
N THR A 67 17.42 5.54 -2.98
CA THR A 67 18.34 4.63 -3.67
C THR A 67 18.08 3.18 -3.26
N PRO A 68 18.03 2.23 -4.21
CA PRO A 68 17.87 0.81 -3.87
C PRO A 68 19.05 0.24 -3.09
N LYS A 69 20.20 0.93 -3.08
CA LYS A 69 21.41 0.53 -2.35
C LYS A 69 21.33 0.80 -0.85
N SER A 70 20.37 1.61 -0.39
CA SER A 70 20.26 2.01 1.01
C SER A 70 18.92 1.59 1.59
N LEU A 71 18.87 0.37 2.14
CA LEU A 71 17.72 -0.09 2.92
C LEU A 71 17.47 0.82 4.13
N HIS A 72 18.53 1.38 4.72
CA HIS A 72 18.41 2.37 5.80
C HIS A 72 17.62 3.61 5.35
N GLN A 73 17.85 4.11 4.13
CA GLN A 73 17.09 5.24 3.59
C GLN A 73 15.61 4.88 3.44
N LEU A 74 15.30 3.70 2.88
CA LEU A 74 13.91 3.22 2.74
C LEU A 74 13.18 3.19 4.10
N VAL A 75 13.79 2.55 5.09
CA VAL A 75 13.24 2.46 6.46
C VAL A 75 13.07 3.84 7.08
N LYS A 76 14.08 4.71 6.95
CA LYS A 76 14.04 6.08 7.47
C LYS A 76 12.90 6.88 6.84
N THR A 77 12.73 6.80 5.53
CA THR A 77 11.63 7.47 4.81
C THR A 77 10.29 7.00 5.33
N LEU A 78 10.05 5.68 5.41
CA LEU A 78 8.80 5.15 5.94
C LEU A 78 8.55 5.57 7.39
N ARG A 79 9.59 5.57 8.24
CA ARG A 79 9.48 6.06 9.63
C ARG A 79 9.02 7.53 9.71
N ILE A 80 9.50 8.39 8.81
CA ILE A 80 9.08 9.79 8.76
C ILE A 80 7.62 9.89 8.33
N GLU A 81 7.25 9.19 7.26
CA GLU A 81 5.90 9.21 6.68
C GLU A 81 4.83 8.59 7.61
N LEU A 82 5.25 7.76 8.56
CA LEU A 82 4.39 7.09 9.53
C LEU A 82 4.23 7.86 10.86
N ARG A 83 5.09 8.83 11.18
CA ARG A 83 5.21 9.43 12.53
C ARG A 83 3.90 10.01 13.10
N ASP A 84 3.05 10.61 12.26
CA ASP A 84 1.78 11.23 12.67
C ASP A 84 0.58 10.63 11.92
N ARG A 85 0.74 9.40 11.44
CA ARG A 85 -0.27 8.72 10.64
C ARG A 85 -0.99 7.68 11.49
N SER A 86 -2.31 7.67 11.36
CA SER A 86 -3.16 6.58 11.81
C SER A 86 -3.96 6.06 10.61
N GLY A 87 -3.65 4.84 10.18
CA GLY A 87 -4.32 4.19 9.06
C GLY A 87 -3.83 4.57 7.66
N GLY A 88 -4.36 3.84 6.69
CA GLY A 88 -4.09 3.98 5.26
C GLY A 88 -3.26 2.82 4.69
N THR A 89 -2.93 2.94 3.41
CA THR A 89 -2.30 1.87 2.65
C THR A 89 -1.15 2.42 1.82
N ILE A 90 0.01 1.78 1.96
CA ILE A 90 1.22 2.04 1.19
C ILE A 90 1.34 0.97 0.11
N PHE A 91 1.83 1.35 -1.06
CA PHE A 91 2.20 0.42 -2.11
C PHE A 91 3.67 0.55 -2.47
N MET A 92 4.35 -0.58 -2.65
CA MET A 92 5.72 -0.65 -3.11
C MET A 92 5.87 -1.60 -4.31
N ASP A 93 6.48 -1.12 -5.39
CA ASP A 93 6.95 -1.93 -6.52
C ASP A 93 8.46 -1.74 -6.68
N GLY A 94 9.19 -2.86 -6.73
CA GLY A 94 10.64 -2.89 -6.86
C GLY A 94 11.39 -3.65 -5.76
N LEU A 95 10.75 -4.63 -5.11
CA LEU A 95 11.44 -5.50 -4.17
C LEU A 95 12.58 -6.27 -4.85
N GLU A 96 12.36 -6.73 -6.09
CA GLU A 96 13.40 -7.37 -6.92
C GLU A 96 14.58 -6.41 -7.16
N TYR A 97 14.30 -5.12 -7.28
CA TYR A 97 15.32 -4.11 -7.51
C TYR A 97 16.15 -3.82 -6.24
N LEU A 98 15.55 -3.96 -5.05
CA LEU A 98 16.30 -3.94 -3.79
C LEU A 98 17.26 -5.14 -3.70
N LEU A 99 16.80 -6.33 -4.09
CA LEU A 99 17.60 -7.56 -4.04
C LEU A 99 18.78 -7.55 -5.01
N ILE A 100 18.69 -6.82 -6.13
CA ILE A 100 19.84 -6.62 -7.04
C ILE A 100 21.04 -5.98 -6.33
N PHE A 101 20.82 -5.15 -5.30
CA PHE A 101 21.89 -4.43 -4.60
C PHE A 101 22.15 -4.90 -3.16
N ASN A 102 21.29 -5.76 -2.62
CA ASN A 102 21.35 -6.14 -1.21
C ASN A 102 21.08 -7.63 -1.04
N ASP A 103 21.79 -8.25 -0.10
CA ASP A 103 21.53 -9.63 0.30
C ASP A 103 20.10 -9.77 0.86
N LEU A 104 19.45 -10.90 0.57
CA LEU A 104 18.10 -11.19 1.05
C LEU A 104 17.97 -11.02 2.57
N SER A 105 18.97 -11.45 3.35
CA SER A 105 18.93 -11.33 4.83
C SER A 105 18.78 -9.88 5.31
N LYS A 106 19.45 -8.94 4.63
CA LYS A 106 19.35 -7.50 4.92
C LYS A 106 17.98 -6.96 4.52
N VAL A 107 17.48 -7.36 3.35
CA VAL A 107 16.14 -6.97 2.88
C VAL A 107 15.07 -7.49 3.85
N MET A 108 15.14 -8.75 4.27
CA MET A 108 14.23 -9.34 5.25
C MET A 108 14.26 -8.59 6.59
N SER A 109 15.46 -8.26 7.09
CA SER A 109 15.61 -7.48 8.32
C SER A 109 14.96 -6.09 8.21
N ALA A 110 15.13 -5.43 7.06
CA ALA A 110 14.49 -4.13 6.80
C ALA A 110 12.96 -4.26 6.69
N LEU A 111 12.45 -5.31 6.05
CA LEU A 111 11.01 -5.58 5.97
C LEU A 111 10.42 -5.88 7.35
N GLU A 112 11.14 -6.59 8.22
CA GLU A 112 10.71 -6.82 9.60
C GLU A 112 10.63 -5.51 10.41
N GLU A 113 11.64 -4.64 10.29
CA GLU A 113 11.62 -3.32 10.92
C GLU A 113 10.48 -2.45 10.38
N ILE A 114 10.22 -2.49 9.06
CA ILE A 114 9.10 -1.80 8.43
C ILE A 114 7.76 -2.35 8.94
N ASP A 115 7.61 -3.66 9.06
CA ASP A 115 6.38 -4.31 9.58
C ASP A 115 6.05 -3.82 10.99
N ASP A 116 7.04 -3.64 11.85
CA ASP A 116 6.83 -3.12 13.21
C ASP A 116 6.43 -1.63 13.21
N LEU A 117 7.02 -0.81 12.34
CA LEU A 117 6.60 0.59 12.14
C LEU A 117 5.14 0.68 11.64
N LEU A 118 4.76 -0.21 10.72
CA LEU A 118 3.42 -0.29 10.15
C LEU A 118 2.38 -0.69 11.19
N LYS A 119 2.69 -1.67 12.06
CA LYS A 119 1.83 -2.07 13.20
C LYS A 119 1.59 -0.92 14.15
N ALA A 120 2.65 -0.19 14.55
CA ALA A 120 2.55 0.94 15.47
C ALA A 120 1.63 2.06 14.94
N SER A 121 1.54 2.20 13.61
CA SER A 121 0.75 3.27 12.95
C SER A 121 -0.59 2.77 12.39
N ASN A 122 -0.89 1.48 12.54
CA ASN A 122 -2.01 0.77 11.92
C ASN A 122 -2.12 0.99 10.39
N VAL A 123 -0.98 0.98 9.69
CA VAL A 123 -0.90 1.17 8.23
C VAL A 123 -0.61 -0.17 7.57
N GLU A 124 -1.19 -0.43 6.40
CA GLU A 124 -0.86 -1.62 5.61
C GLU A 124 0.15 -1.28 4.50
N LEU A 125 1.06 -2.22 4.20
CA LEU A 125 1.97 -2.13 3.05
C LEU A 125 1.70 -3.30 2.10
N ILE A 126 1.36 -2.97 0.86
CA ILE A 126 1.25 -3.92 -0.25
C ILE A 126 2.54 -3.86 -1.06
N ILE A 127 3.20 -5.00 -1.24
CA ILE A 127 4.42 -5.11 -2.06
C ILE A 127 4.09 -5.92 -3.31
N SER A 128 4.30 -5.34 -4.49
CA SER A 128 4.21 -6.04 -5.77
C SER A 128 5.37 -7.01 -5.92
N VAL A 129 5.05 -8.28 -6.24
CA VAL A 129 6.02 -9.33 -6.49
C VAL A 129 5.60 -10.11 -7.73
N ASP A 130 6.47 -10.10 -8.74
CA ASP A 130 6.38 -11.04 -9.87
C ASP A 130 7.28 -12.24 -9.57
N PRO A 131 6.73 -13.42 -9.25
CA PRO A 131 7.53 -14.58 -8.88
C PRO A 131 8.57 -15.00 -9.93
N LEU A 132 8.37 -14.67 -11.21
CA LEU A 132 9.31 -15.02 -12.27
C LEU A 132 10.60 -14.19 -12.23
N THR A 133 10.64 -13.13 -11.41
CA THR A 133 11.78 -12.21 -11.30
C THR A 133 12.69 -12.47 -10.09
N PHE A 134 12.43 -13.54 -9.32
CA PHE A 134 13.16 -13.86 -8.09
C PHE A 134 13.72 -15.29 -8.13
N GLU A 135 14.79 -15.53 -7.38
CA GLU A 135 15.25 -16.88 -7.12
C GLU A 135 14.26 -17.64 -6.22
N GLN A 136 14.10 -18.94 -6.46
CA GLN A 136 13.16 -19.78 -5.72
C GLN A 136 13.38 -19.71 -4.19
N LYS A 137 14.64 -19.76 -3.74
CA LYS A 137 14.99 -19.72 -2.31
C LYS A 137 14.56 -18.40 -1.64
N ASP A 138 14.63 -17.29 -2.39
CA ASP A 138 14.27 -15.97 -1.89
C ASP A 138 12.74 -15.86 -1.76
N LEU A 139 12.02 -16.38 -2.75
CA LEU A 139 10.57 -16.45 -2.72
C LEU A 139 10.05 -17.32 -1.58
N GLU A 140 10.64 -18.50 -1.36
CA GLU A 140 10.26 -19.38 -0.25
C GLU A 140 10.37 -18.66 1.10
N LYS A 141 11.43 -17.87 1.28
CA LYS A 141 11.60 -17.06 2.48
C LYS A 141 10.54 -15.95 2.60
N LEU A 142 10.26 -15.24 1.51
CA LEU A 142 9.23 -14.19 1.48
C LEU A 142 7.84 -14.75 1.78
N TRP A 143 7.45 -15.84 1.11
CA TRP A 143 6.14 -16.49 1.25
C TRP A 143 5.92 -17.12 2.62
N THR A 144 6.98 -17.59 3.27
CA THR A 144 6.90 -18.10 4.65
C THR A 144 6.70 -16.98 5.67
N SER A 145 7.18 -15.78 5.34
CA SER A 145 7.21 -14.62 6.24
C SER A 145 5.95 -13.77 6.14
N PHE A 146 5.44 -13.54 4.92
CA PHE A 146 4.36 -12.60 4.63
C PHE A 146 3.18 -13.26 3.89
N PRO A 147 1.93 -12.86 4.18
CA PRO A 147 0.75 -13.34 3.47
C PRO A 147 0.77 -12.88 2.00
N ARG A 148 0.13 -13.67 1.14
CA ARG A 148 0.12 -13.50 -0.31
C ARG A 148 -1.31 -13.36 -0.78
N TYR A 149 -1.50 -12.49 -1.75
CA TYR A 149 -2.81 -12.21 -2.32
C TYR A 149 -2.69 -11.95 -3.81
N THR A 150 -3.72 -12.33 -4.55
CA THR A 150 -4.01 -11.80 -5.87
C THR A 150 -4.58 -10.39 -5.77
N GLY A 151 -4.65 -9.67 -6.91
CA GLY A 151 -5.28 -8.36 -6.95
C GLY A 151 -6.76 -8.38 -6.52
N GLU A 152 -7.50 -9.42 -6.91
CA GLU A 152 -8.91 -9.59 -6.54
C GLU A 152 -9.09 -9.80 -5.03
N GLU A 153 -8.27 -10.66 -4.41
CA GLU A 153 -8.33 -10.90 -2.97
C GLU A 153 -7.99 -9.63 -2.16
N LEU A 154 -7.01 -8.82 -2.60
CA LEU A 154 -6.73 -7.54 -1.95
C LEU A 154 -7.90 -6.58 -2.08
N LEU A 155 -8.50 -6.45 -3.27
CA LEU A 155 -9.66 -5.58 -3.46
C LEU A 155 -10.82 -6.02 -2.56
N CYS A 156 -11.11 -7.32 -2.49
CA CYS A 156 -12.12 -7.87 -1.59
C CYS A 156 -11.79 -7.55 -0.12
N LYS A 157 -10.55 -7.78 0.33
CA LYS A 157 -10.10 -7.46 1.70
C LYS A 157 -10.37 -6.00 2.05
N HIS A 158 -9.99 -5.07 1.17
CA HIS A 158 -10.11 -3.63 1.43
C HIS A 158 -11.54 -3.07 1.25
N PHE A 159 -12.36 -3.64 0.37
CA PHE A 159 -13.74 -3.17 0.20
C PHE A 159 -14.73 -3.79 1.18
N VAL A 160 -14.52 -5.04 1.61
CA VAL A 160 -15.34 -5.69 2.64
C VAL A 160 -15.06 -5.09 4.02
N SER A 161 -13.79 -4.84 4.36
CA SER A 161 -13.43 -4.18 5.63
C SER A 161 -14.01 -2.77 5.75
N ASN A 162 -14.16 -2.04 4.64
CA ASN A 162 -14.73 -0.70 4.61
C ASN A 162 -16.28 -0.67 4.60
N ALA A 163 -16.94 -1.78 4.25
CA ALA A 163 -18.41 -1.88 4.24
C ALA A 163 -19.03 -1.96 5.65
N GLN A 164 -18.22 -2.22 6.69
CA GLN A 164 -18.65 -2.20 8.09
C GLN A 164 -18.72 -0.78 8.69
N HIS A 165 -18.49 0.26 7.89
CA HIS A 165 -18.58 1.68 8.29
C HIS A 165 -19.58 2.46 7.43
N ILE A 166 -20.74 1.87 7.14
CA ILE A 166 -21.89 2.63 6.64
C ILE A 166 -22.52 3.31 7.87
N PRO A 167 -22.50 4.65 8.00
CA PRO A 167 -23.35 5.29 8.99
C PRO A 167 -24.79 4.95 8.61
N THR A 168 -25.50 4.28 9.52
CA THR A 168 -26.94 4.07 9.41
C THR A 168 -27.57 5.45 9.25
N VAL A 169 -27.99 5.80 8.03
CA VAL A 169 -28.85 6.95 7.80
C VAL A 169 -30.14 6.67 8.55
N ALA A 170 -30.35 7.41 9.65
CA ALA A 170 -31.58 7.37 10.40
C ALA A 170 -32.74 7.65 9.41
N PRO A 171 -33.85 6.90 9.47
CA PRO A 171 -34.98 7.17 8.61
C PRO A 171 -35.48 8.59 8.90
N MET A 172 -35.49 9.43 7.85
CA MET A 172 -36.12 10.74 7.91
C MET A 172 -37.58 10.55 8.34
N ALA A 173 -37.93 11.10 9.50
CA ALA A 173 -39.30 11.13 9.97
C ALA A 173 -40.15 11.86 8.92
N VAL A 174 -41.12 11.13 8.35
CA VAL A 174 -42.19 11.69 7.53
C VAL A 174 -43.00 12.62 8.44
N GLY A 175 -42.82 13.93 8.26
CA GLY A 175 -43.62 14.95 8.91
C GLY A 175 -45.08 14.79 8.51
N GLN A 176 -45.94 14.59 9.51
CA GLN A 176 -47.38 14.48 9.31
C GLN A 176 -47.96 15.80 8.78
N GLU A 177 -48.84 15.66 7.78
CA GLU A 177 -49.80 16.69 7.39
C GLU A 177 -50.62 17.15 8.61
N SER A 178 -50.74 18.46 8.78
CA SER A 178 -51.87 19.03 9.52
C SER A 178 -52.49 20.15 8.69
N SER A 179 -53.60 19.78 8.06
CA SER A 179 -54.63 20.69 7.56
C SER A 179 -55.12 21.60 8.70
N GLY A 180 -55.22 22.89 8.42
CA GLY A 180 -55.73 23.88 9.36
C GLY A 180 -56.17 25.16 8.66
N LEU A 181 -57.28 25.08 7.93
CA LEU A 181 -58.03 26.24 7.44
C LEU A 181 -58.70 26.95 8.64
N LYS A 182 -58.47 28.27 8.77
CA LYS A 182 -59.25 29.33 9.47
C LYS A 182 -58.38 30.60 9.35
N ILE A 183 -58.79 31.74 8.81
CA ILE A 183 -60.10 32.41 8.69
C ILE A 183 -60.06 33.22 7.39
#